data_AF-A0A424WHI5-F1
#
_entry.id   AF-A0A424WHI5-F1
#
_cell.length_a   1.000
_cell.length_b   1.000
_cell.length_c   1.000
_cell.angle_alpha   90.00
_cell.angle_beta   90.00
_cell.angle_gamma   90.00
#
_symmetry.space_group_name_H-M   'P 1'
#
loop_
_entity.id
_entity.type
_entity.pdbx_description
1 polymer ?
#
loop_
_entity_poly.entity_id
_entity_poly.type
_entity_poly.pdbx_seq_one_letter_code
_entity_poly.pdbx_strand_id
1 'polypeptide(L)'
;MPQPPSLSLLDAILRRTARRYRVPAISRIPAEDAAPATALAVAIEQARLSLDDGCSPPSSVKRAFLDALARLIRDAMRESDGDPAFQALLLRHRLPLVREYASLAARAAQDRREIIAAANAIAHPAKLERMAAGPARDAMAALQAAAASESWAALPEAARRLLSLSSEAQPASVALDRLLDSPALDHLQRLDALTADSDVRRYRALWEQQGPRPGSATALAEGNASRLRGDAVEAQALQALQALARRLNDADGSQAYQAVSSMRVPPSMPANTDRAKTEWDAALLRRAAGDGAPPAWDLCLLLEAKASADAAATDFPRLLRGLRLLTQADPRTDYAFSTRQGRYPLRGAALRALPAEGPQLDTTVLYVCDGPADAIPRLLSAASRMQLLSAPPSLEYAGLLAQGLDAAPETLEPVWQQLLQSAQWAGVLQQYPTLCQARELMAHPDDLMAAIEGATR
;
A
#
# COMPACT_ATOMS: atom_id res chain seq x y z
N MET A 1 16.15 -15.74 36.46
CA MET A 1 15.18 -15.15 37.40
C MET A 1 13.81 -15.65 37.03
N PRO A 2 12.97 -16.15 37.97
CA PRO A 2 11.63 -16.59 37.64
C PRO A 2 10.83 -15.42 37.03
N GLN A 3 10.13 -15.66 35.93
CA GLN A 3 9.24 -14.67 35.34
C GLN A 3 8.16 -14.31 36.37
N PRO A 4 7.78 -13.02 36.50
CA PRO A 4 6.68 -12.62 37.36
C PRO A 4 5.38 -13.33 36.94
N PRO A 5 4.53 -13.74 37.91
CA PRO A 5 3.33 -14.57 37.70
C PRO A 5 2.30 -13.95 36.73
N SER A 6 2.29 -12.63 36.59
CA SER A 6 1.46 -11.91 35.62
C SER A 6 1.91 -12.03 34.17
N LEU A 7 3.21 -12.24 33.90
CA LEU A 7 3.66 -12.56 32.54
C LEU A 7 3.26 -13.98 32.13
N SER A 8 3.25 -14.94 33.07
CA SER A 8 2.68 -16.26 32.80
C SER A 8 1.17 -16.24 32.55
N LEU A 9 0.42 -15.34 33.21
CA LEU A 9 -1.01 -15.17 32.95
C LEU A 9 -1.28 -14.53 31.59
N LEU A 10 -0.51 -13.51 31.21
CA LEU A 10 -0.58 -12.91 29.87
C LEU A 10 -0.34 -13.97 28.79
N ASP A 11 0.74 -14.74 28.90
CA ASP A 11 1.05 -15.83 27.98
C ASP A 11 -0.07 -16.89 27.92
N ALA A 12 -0.64 -17.26 29.07
CA ALA A 12 -1.73 -18.22 29.13
C ALA A 12 -2.99 -17.71 28.41
N ILE A 13 -3.35 -16.43 28.59
CA ILE A 13 -4.47 -15.80 27.89
C ILE A 13 -4.22 -15.78 26.38
N LEU A 14 -3.04 -15.35 25.95
CA LEU A 14 -2.69 -15.27 24.53
C LEU A 14 -2.70 -16.64 23.85
N ARG A 15 -2.18 -17.68 24.50
CA ARG A 15 -2.19 -19.06 23.99
C ARG A 15 -3.59 -19.67 23.90
N ARG A 16 -4.48 -19.30 24.82
CA ARG A 16 -5.85 -19.83 24.88
C ARG A 16 -6.82 -19.10 23.95
N THR A 17 -6.48 -17.88 23.54
CA THR A 17 -7.26 -17.11 22.58
C THR A 17 -7.36 -17.87 21.26
N ALA A 18 -8.59 -18.13 20.80
CA ALA A 18 -8.80 -18.84 19.55
C ALA A 18 -8.21 -18.07 18.36
N ARG A 19 -7.55 -18.80 17.47
CA ARG A 19 -6.87 -18.25 16.27
C ARG A 19 -7.65 -18.64 15.01
N ARG A 20 -8.89 -18.17 14.91
CA ARG A 20 -9.83 -18.51 13.83
C ARG A 20 -9.36 -18.10 12.42
N TYR A 21 -8.41 -17.17 12.32
CA TYR A 21 -7.89 -16.67 11.05
C TYR A 21 -6.70 -17.47 10.48
N ARG A 22 -6.24 -18.52 11.17
CA ARG A 22 -5.10 -19.32 10.74
C ARG A 22 -5.33 -19.91 9.36
N VAL A 23 -4.28 -19.83 8.54
CA VAL A 23 -4.28 -20.40 7.20
C VAL A 23 -4.08 -21.92 7.31
N PRO A 24 -4.87 -22.75 6.60
CA PRO A 24 -4.62 -24.19 6.52
C PRO A 24 -3.24 -24.47 5.92
N ALA A 25 -2.58 -25.57 6.30
CA ALA A 25 -1.33 -25.99 5.65
C ALA A 25 -1.51 -26.15 4.12
N ILE A 26 -0.46 -25.83 3.34
CA ILE A 26 -0.55 -25.79 1.87
C ILE A 26 -1.01 -27.13 1.26
N SER A 27 -0.63 -28.25 1.90
CA SER A 27 -1.03 -29.61 1.51
C SER A 27 -2.53 -29.90 1.64
N ARG A 28 -3.26 -29.06 2.38
CA ARG A 28 -4.72 -29.17 2.57
C ARG A 28 -5.51 -28.26 1.62
N ILE A 29 -4.82 -27.43 0.84
CA ILE A 29 -5.46 -26.50 -0.08
C ILE A 29 -5.66 -27.23 -1.42
N PRO A 30 -6.90 -27.39 -1.91
CA PRO A 30 -7.14 -28.00 -3.20
C PRO A 30 -6.58 -27.09 -4.30
N ALA A 31 -5.70 -27.64 -5.13
CA ALA A 31 -5.15 -26.95 -6.30
C ALA A 31 -5.84 -27.37 -7.60
N GLU A 32 -6.34 -28.61 -7.66
CA GLU A 32 -7.15 -29.13 -8.76
C GLU A 32 -8.49 -28.40 -8.78
N ASP A 33 -8.89 -27.91 -9.96
CA ASP A 33 -10.10 -27.10 -10.22
C ASP A 33 -10.25 -25.80 -9.41
N ALA A 34 -9.22 -25.40 -8.67
CA ALA A 34 -9.21 -24.15 -7.94
C ALA A 34 -9.13 -22.93 -8.89
N ALA A 35 -9.56 -21.78 -8.40
CA ALA A 35 -9.37 -20.51 -9.11
C ALA A 35 -7.89 -20.32 -9.47
N PRO A 36 -7.56 -19.74 -10.64
CA PRO A 36 -6.17 -19.67 -11.12
C PRO A 36 -5.20 -19.01 -10.13
N ALA A 37 -5.65 -18.01 -9.38
CA ALA A 37 -4.86 -17.36 -8.34
C ALA A 37 -4.48 -18.31 -7.18
N THR A 38 -5.39 -19.19 -6.77
CA THR A 38 -5.16 -20.19 -5.72
C THR A 38 -4.19 -21.25 -6.21
N ALA A 39 -4.43 -21.82 -7.39
CA ALA A 39 -3.53 -22.81 -8.00
C ALA A 39 -2.11 -22.25 -8.18
N LEU A 40 -2.00 -20.98 -8.59
CA LEU A 40 -0.71 -20.30 -8.74
C LEU A 40 0.00 -20.11 -7.41
N ALA A 41 -0.71 -19.68 -6.35
CA ALA A 41 -0.13 -19.56 -5.01
C ALA A 41 0.37 -20.90 -4.46
N VAL A 42 -0.37 -22.00 -4.70
CA VAL A 42 0.06 -23.35 -4.31
C VAL A 42 1.33 -23.76 -5.05
N ALA A 43 1.40 -23.55 -6.37
CA ALA A 43 2.60 -23.87 -7.14
C ALA A 43 3.83 -23.06 -6.68
N ILE A 44 3.64 -21.77 -6.34
CA ILE A 44 4.70 -20.91 -5.79
C ILE A 44 5.21 -21.47 -4.45
N GLU A 45 4.31 -21.84 -3.53
CA GLU A 45 4.70 -22.38 -2.23
C GLU A 45 5.38 -23.75 -2.34
N GLN A 46 4.91 -24.64 -3.21
CA GLN A 46 5.57 -25.92 -3.48
C GLN A 46 6.98 -25.74 -4.06
N ALA A 47 7.16 -24.74 -4.93
CA ALA A 47 8.47 -24.39 -5.46
C ALA A 47 9.40 -23.89 -4.36
N ARG A 48 8.91 -22.98 -3.50
CA ARG A 48 9.66 -22.46 -2.34
C ARG A 48 10.09 -23.58 -1.40
N LEU A 49 9.18 -24.49 -1.04
CA LEU A 49 9.49 -25.64 -0.18
C LEU A 49 10.59 -26.52 -0.77
N SER A 50 10.56 -26.78 -2.09
CA SER A 50 11.62 -27.54 -2.75
C SER A 50 12.99 -26.85 -2.63
N LEU A 51 13.02 -25.52 -2.78
CA LEU A 51 14.24 -24.72 -2.65
C LEU A 51 14.78 -24.71 -1.21
N ASP A 52 13.89 -24.60 -0.21
CA ASP A 52 14.26 -24.68 1.21
C ASP A 52 14.89 -26.05 1.55
N ASP A 53 14.40 -27.13 0.93
CA ASP A 53 14.96 -28.48 1.04
C ASP A 53 16.25 -28.68 0.22
N GLY A 54 16.79 -27.62 -0.40
CA GLY A 54 18.00 -27.65 -1.23
C GLY A 54 17.81 -28.36 -2.58
N CYS A 55 16.56 -28.63 -2.98
CA CYS A 55 16.21 -29.33 -4.20
C CYS A 55 15.72 -28.37 -5.30
N SER A 56 15.86 -28.75 -6.57
CA SER A 56 15.16 -28.05 -7.65
C SER A 56 13.68 -28.44 -7.66
N PRO A 57 12.75 -27.48 -7.88
CA PRO A 57 11.33 -27.82 -7.94
C PRO A 57 11.03 -28.83 -9.05
N PRO A 58 10.14 -29.82 -8.81
CA PRO A 58 9.74 -30.80 -9.81
C PRO A 58 9.14 -30.17 -11.07
N SER A 59 9.29 -30.84 -12.22
CA SER A 59 8.73 -30.38 -13.50
C SER A 59 7.19 -30.28 -13.50
N SER A 60 6.51 -31.06 -12.67
CA SER A 60 5.06 -30.97 -12.45
C SER A 60 4.65 -29.66 -11.79
N VAL A 61 5.39 -29.19 -10.78
CA VAL A 61 5.15 -27.92 -10.09
C VAL A 61 5.33 -26.74 -11.04
N LYS A 62 6.42 -26.78 -11.81
CA LYS A 62 6.69 -25.80 -12.87
C LYS A 62 5.56 -25.75 -13.89
N ARG A 63 5.09 -26.89 -14.39
CA ARG A 63 3.96 -26.95 -15.34
C ARG A 63 2.68 -26.36 -14.74
N ALA A 64 2.35 -26.75 -13.50
CA ALA A 64 1.20 -26.21 -12.79
C ALA A 64 1.26 -24.68 -12.62
N PHE A 65 2.46 -24.13 -12.34
CA PHE A 65 2.69 -22.69 -12.29
C PHE A 65 2.39 -22.02 -13.64
N LEU A 66 2.97 -22.53 -14.74
CA LEU A 66 2.79 -21.95 -16.07
C LEU A 66 1.32 -22.01 -16.52
N ASP A 67 0.65 -23.14 -16.31
CA ASP A 67 -0.77 -23.32 -16.64
C ASP A 67 -1.68 -22.41 -15.82
N ALA A 68 -1.40 -22.26 -14.52
CA ALA A 68 -2.15 -21.37 -13.64
C ALA A 68 -1.94 -19.90 -14.03
N LEU A 69 -0.71 -19.49 -14.35
CA LEU A 69 -0.41 -18.12 -14.80
C LEU A 69 -1.06 -17.82 -16.16
N ALA A 70 -1.01 -18.75 -17.11
CA ALA A 70 -1.67 -18.60 -18.41
C ALA A 70 -3.20 -18.44 -18.26
N ARG A 71 -3.84 -19.23 -17.38
CA ARG A 71 -5.27 -19.08 -17.05
C ARG A 71 -5.56 -17.74 -16.37
N LEU A 72 -4.72 -17.33 -15.43
CA LEU A 72 -4.85 -16.05 -14.73
C LEU A 72 -4.77 -14.85 -15.71
N ILE A 73 -3.85 -14.89 -16.67
CA ILE A 73 -3.72 -13.87 -17.72
C ILE A 73 -4.98 -13.84 -18.58
N ARG A 74 -5.46 -14.99 -19.05
CA ARG A 74 -6.72 -15.09 -19.83
C ARG A 74 -7.92 -14.53 -19.08
N ASP A 75 -8.05 -14.87 -17.80
CA ASP A 75 -9.11 -14.33 -16.94
C ASP A 75 -9.02 -12.80 -16.83
N ALA A 76 -7.82 -12.27 -16.61
CA ALA A 76 -7.59 -10.83 -16.50
C ALA A 76 -7.87 -10.07 -17.82
N MET A 77 -7.73 -10.72 -18.97
CA MET A 77 -8.00 -10.12 -20.29
C MET A 77 -9.47 -10.05 -20.68
N ARG A 78 -10.39 -10.71 -19.97
CA ARG A 78 -11.83 -10.73 -20.33
C ARG A 78 -12.41 -9.33 -20.35
N GLU A 79 -13.15 -8.97 -21.40
CA GLU A 79 -13.61 -7.59 -21.61
C GLU A 79 -14.57 -7.07 -20.53
N SER A 80 -15.48 -7.91 -20.03
CA SER A 80 -16.50 -7.50 -19.06
C SER A 80 -16.14 -7.79 -17.60
N ASP A 81 -15.51 -8.94 -17.34
CA ASP A 81 -15.22 -9.44 -15.98
C ASP A 81 -13.71 -9.58 -15.69
N GLY A 82 -12.87 -9.01 -16.55
CA GLY A 82 -11.42 -9.04 -16.40
C GLY A 82 -10.90 -8.00 -15.42
N ASP A 83 -9.58 -7.77 -15.46
CA ASP A 83 -8.89 -6.81 -14.62
C ASP A 83 -8.58 -5.54 -15.42
N PRO A 84 -9.29 -4.41 -15.19
CA PRO A 84 -9.10 -3.18 -15.96
C PRO A 84 -7.68 -2.62 -15.86
N ALA A 85 -6.99 -2.82 -14.73
CA ALA A 85 -5.61 -2.40 -14.54
C ALA A 85 -4.67 -3.19 -15.44
N PHE A 86 -4.84 -4.51 -15.50
CA PHE A 86 -4.07 -5.35 -16.39
C PHE A 86 -4.34 -5.04 -17.86
N GLN A 87 -5.60 -4.83 -18.25
CA GLN A 87 -5.96 -4.47 -19.62
C GLN A 87 -5.35 -3.13 -20.06
N ALA A 88 -5.36 -2.12 -19.18
CA ALA A 88 -4.73 -0.84 -19.46
C ALA A 88 -3.20 -0.98 -19.61
N LEU A 89 -2.57 -1.81 -18.77
CA LEU A 89 -1.14 -2.13 -18.91
C LEU A 89 -0.84 -2.82 -20.23
N LEU A 90 -1.68 -3.76 -20.66
CA LEU A 90 -1.53 -4.45 -21.93
C LEU A 90 -1.65 -3.50 -23.13
N LEU A 91 -2.63 -2.59 -23.13
CA LEU A 91 -2.75 -1.56 -24.18
C LEU A 91 -1.50 -0.67 -24.23
N ARG A 92 -1.02 -0.21 -23.07
CA ARG A 92 0.19 0.60 -22.98
C ARG A 92 1.45 -0.15 -23.44
N HIS A 93 1.51 -1.45 -23.17
CA HIS A 93 2.61 -2.30 -23.63
C HIS A 93 2.59 -2.47 -25.16
N ARG A 94 1.42 -2.76 -25.74
CA ARG A 94 1.30 -3.09 -27.17
C ARG A 94 1.26 -1.89 -28.10
N LEU A 95 0.58 -0.81 -27.71
CA LEU A 95 0.20 0.26 -28.62
C LEU A 95 1.09 1.49 -28.42
N PRO A 96 1.88 1.90 -29.43
CA PRO A 96 2.79 3.04 -29.31
C PRO A 96 2.09 4.35 -28.92
N LEU A 97 0.91 4.63 -29.49
CA LEU A 97 0.15 5.85 -29.19
C LEU A 97 -0.36 5.88 -27.74
N VAL A 98 -0.78 4.74 -27.20
CA VAL A 98 -1.19 4.63 -25.78
C VAL A 98 0.01 4.80 -24.87
N ARG A 99 1.17 4.25 -25.24
CA ARG A 99 2.42 4.43 -24.49
C ARG A 99 2.86 5.89 -24.46
N GLU A 100 2.81 6.56 -25.61
CA GLU A 100 3.09 7.98 -25.76
C GLU A 100 2.14 8.80 -24.87
N TYR A 101 0.83 8.58 -25.00
CA TYR A 101 -0.19 9.24 -24.18
C TYR A 101 0.10 9.07 -22.69
N ALA A 102 0.35 7.85 -22.22
CA ALA A 102 0.62 7.57 -20.81
C ALA A 102 1.89 8.28 -20.29
N SER A 103 2.92 8.40 -21.15
CA SER A 103 4.15 9.12 -20.82
C SER A 103 3.92 10.62 -20.67
N LEU A 104 3.17 11.23 -21.60
CA LEU A 104 2.82 12.66 -21.56
C LEU A 104 1.86 12.98 -20.40
N ALA A 105 0.85 12.14 -20.20
CA ALA A 105 -0.16 12.31 -19.14
C ALA A 105 0.45 12.33 -17.73
N ALA A 106 1.54 11.58 -17.50
CA ALA A 106 2.26 11.59 -16.22
C ALA A 106 2.88 12.95 -15.87
N ARG A 107 3.17 13.80 -16.88
CA ARG A 107 3.76 15.14 -16.71
C ARG A 107 2.76 16.27 -16.89
N ALA A 108 1.57 15.98 -17.42
CA ALA A 108 0.58 16.98 -17.76
C ALA A 108 0.24 17.98 -16.63
N ALA A 109 0.18 17.55 -15.36
CA ALA A 109 -0.09 18.46 -14.25
C ALA A 109 1.04 19.46 -13.97
N GLN A 110 2.29 19.10 -14.28
CA GLN A 110 3.42 20.02 -14.22
C GLN A 110 3.38 20.97 -15.42
N ASP A 111 3.25 20.43 -16.63
CA ASP A 111 3.20 21.19 -17.88
C ASP A 111 2.07 22.24 -17.85
N ARG A 112 0.87 21.86 -17.36
CA ARG A 112 -0.26 22.78 -17.15
C ARG A 112 0.13 23.97 -16.26
N ARG A 113 0.74 23.70 -15.11
CA ARG A 113 1.13 24.76 -14.15
C ARG A 113 2.17 25.69 -14.75
N GLU A 114 3.12 25.16 -15.50
CA GLU A 114 4.13 25.94 -16.20
C GLU A 114 3.51 26.88 -17.23
N ILE A 115 2.67 26.34 -18.14
CA ILE A 115 2.03 27.12 -19.20
C ILE A 115 1.05 28.16 -18.63
N ILE A 116 0.24 27.80 -17.63
CA ILE A 116 -0.66 28.75 -16.96
C ILE A 116 0.12 29.86 -16.26
N ALA A 117 1.23 29.54 -15.59
CA ALA A 117 2.08 30.55 -14.96
C ALA A 117 2.71 31.49 -15.99
N ALA A 118 3.24 30.96 -17.09
CA ALA A 118 3.81 31.75 -18.19
C ALA A 118 2.75 32.66 -18.85
N ALA A 119 1.55 32.13 -19.13
CA ALA A 119 0.44 32.91 -19.67
C ALA A 119 0.02 34.04 -18.70
N ASN A 120 -0.06 33.76 -17.39
CA ASN A 120 -0.40 34.75 -16.38
C ASN A 120 0.69 35.80 -16.18
N ALA A 121 1.97 35.47 -16.38
CA ALA A 121 3.06 36.45 -16.35
C ALA A 121 2.93 37.49 -17.47
N ILE A 122 2.39 37.09 -18.63
CA ILE A 122 2.15 37.96 -19.79
C ILE A 122 0.83 38.72 -19.63
N ALA A 123 -0.25 37.97 -19.34
CA ALA A 123 -1.65 38.41 -19.36
C ALA A 123 -2.36 38.27 -18.01
N HIS A 124 -1.74 38.80 -16.95
CA HIS A 124 -2.32 38.76 -15.60
C HIS A 124 -3.71 39.44 -15.55
N PRO A 125 -4.72 38.85 -14.86
CA PRO A 125 -6.08 39.41 -14.78
C PRO A 125 -6.14 40.87 -14.31
N ALA A 126 -5.40 41.21 -13.24
CA ALA A 126 -5.34 42.59 -12.72
C ALA A 126 -4.72 43.60 -13.71
N LYS A 127 -3.88 43.14 -14.66
CA LYS A 127 -3.32 44.00 -15.72
C LYS A 127 -4.39 44.26 -16.79
N LEU A 128 -5.15 43.24 -17.17
CA LEU A 128 -6.26 43.35 -18.12
C LEU A 128 -7.33 44.34 -17.66
N GLU A 129 -7.70 44.32 -16.38
CA GLU A 129 -8.71 45.23 -15.81
C GLU A 129 -8.33 46.72 -15.97
N ARG A 130 -7.04 47.03 -15.84
CA ARG A 130 -6.50 48.39 -15.88
C ARG A 130 -6.22 48.91 -17.30
N MET A 131 -6.21 48.04 -18.31
CA MET A 131 -5.94 48.43 -19.70
C MET A 131 -7.17 49.07 -20.35
N ALA A 132 -6.99 50.07 -21.21
CA ALA A 132 -8.10 50.57 -22.02
C ALA A 132 -8.60 49.49 -23.00
N ALA A 133 -9.87 49.59 -23.42
CA ALA A 133 -10.41 48.72 -24.45
C ALA A 133 -9.64 48.90 -25.77
N GLY A 134 -9.29 47.80 -26.43
CA GLY A 134 -8.56 47.82 -27.69
C GLY A 134 -7.90 46.48 -28.02
N PRO A 135 -7.32 46.36 -29.23
CA PRO A 135 -6.85 45.08 -29.78
C PRO A 135 -5.84 44.34 -28.90
N ALA A 136 -4.97 45.06 -28.19
CA ALA A 136 -3.99 44.46 -27.29
C ALA A 136 -4.63 43.87 -26.03
N ARG A 137 -5.66 44.54 -25.46
CA ARG A 137 -6.42 44.02 -24.31
C ARG A 137 -7.18 42.76 -24.71
N ASP A 138 -7.78 42.75 -25.89
CA ASP A 138 -8.54 41.61 -26.41
C ASP A 138 -7.63 40.39 -26.66
N ALA A 139 -6.45 40.59 -27.25
CA ALA A 139 -5.48 39.51 -27.48
C ALA A 139 -4.94 38.93 -26.16
N MET A 140 -4.64 39.77 -25.16
CA MET A 140 -4.23 39.29 -23.83
C MET A 140 -5.37 38.56 -23.11
N ALA A 141 -6.62 39.03 -23.25
CA ALA A 141 -7.78 38.35 -22.68
C ALA A 141 -8.01 36.98 -23.34
N ALA A 142 -7.83 36.87 -24.66
CA ALA A 142 -7.89 35.60 -25.38
C ALA A 142 -6.81 34.61 -24.92
N LEU A 143 -5.59 35.09 -24.67
CA LEU A 143 -4.50 34.26 -24.14
C LEU A 143 -4.82 33.74 -22.73
N GLN A 144 -5.31 34.61 -21.85
CA GLN A 144 -5.71 34.24 -20.50
C GLN A 144 -6.90 33.25 -20.52
N ALA A 145 -7.90 33.49 -21.36
CA ALA A 145 -9.05 32.61 -21.50
C ALA A 145 -8.65 31.22 -22.04
N ALA A 146 -7.75 31.17 -23.04
CA ALA A 146 -7.22 29.90 -23.54
C ALA A 146 -6.45 29.12 -22.47
N ALA A 147 -5.61 29.79 -21.68
CA ALA A 147 -4.89 29.15 -20.57
C ALA A 147 -5.84 28.70 -19.44
N ALA A 148 -6.83 29.50 -19.08
CA ALA A 148 -7.80 29.19 -18.02
C ALA A 148 -8.77 28.07 -18.39
N SER A 149 -9.13 27.96 -19.67
CA SER A 149 -9.99 26.88 -20.21
C SER A 149 -9.21 25.64 -20.64
N GLU A 150 -7.88 25.62 -20.44
CA GLU A 150 -6.98 24.56 -20.91
C GLU A 150 -7.08 24.29 -22.42
N SER A 151 -7.36 25.33 -23.22
CA SER A 151 -7.45 25.24 -24.67
C SER A 151 -6.07 25.40 -25.30
N TRP A 152 -5.27 24.33 -25.24
CA TRP A 152 -3.86 24.35 -25.68
C TRP A 152 -3.69 24.58 -27.18
N ALA A 153 -4.69 24.22 -28.00
CA ALA A 153 -4.70 24.49 -29.42
C ALA A 153 -4.97 25.97 -29.76
N ALA A 154 -5.75 26.70 -28.95
CA ALA A 154 -6.07 28.11 -29.17
C ALA A 154 -5.00 29.06 -28.60
N LEU A 155 -4.23 28.60 -27.63
CA LEU A 155 -3.21 29.40 -26.93
C LEU A 155 -2.12 29.96 -27.87
N PRO A 156 -1.51 29.19 -28.81
CA PRO A 156 -0.52 29.74 -29.73
C PRO A 156 -1.08 30.81 -30.65
N GLU A 157 -2.33 30.68 -31.07
CA GLU A 157 -2.97 31.68 -31.94
C GLU A 157 -3.13 33.01 -31.19
N ALA A 158 -3.59 32.96 -29.93
CA ALA A 158 -3.67 34.14 -29.08
C ALA A 158 -2.29 34.77 -28.82
N ALA A 159 -1.27 33.96 -28.57
CA ALA A 159 0.11 34.41 -28.36
C ALA A 159 0.69 35.08 -29.62
N ARG A 160 0.51 34.49 -30.82
CA ARG A 160 0.97 35.07 -32.10
C ARG A 160 0.25 36.37 -32.45
N ARG A 161 -1.06 36.46 -32.19
CA ARG A 161 -1.82 37.72 -32.35
C ARG A 161 -1.22 38.81 -31.45
N LEU A 162 -0.90 38.49 -30.20
CA LEU A 162 -0.29 39.44 -29.28
C LEU A 162 1.14 39.85 -29.70
N LEU A 163 1.93 38.91 -30.24
CA LEU A 163 3.23 39.20 -30.85
C LEU A 163 3.11 40.18 -32.01
N SER A 164 2.14 39.99 -32.92
CA SER A 164 1.94 40.87 -34.08
C SER A 164 1.53 42.30 -33.71
N LEU A 165 0.96 42.49 -32.52
CA LEU A 165 0.58 43.80 -31.98
C LEU A 165 1.70 44.45 -31.14
N SER A 166 2.74 43.68 -30.81
CA SER A 166 3.87 44.16 -30.03
C SER A 166 4.95 44.73 -30.94
N SER A 167 5.46 45.93 -30.62
CA SER A 167 6.62 46.48 -31.32
C SER A 167 7.85 45.61 -31.01
N GLU A 168 8.63 45.27 -32.05
CA GLU A 168 9.85 44.47 -31.92
C GLU A 168 10.78 45.05 -30.84
N ALA A 169 11.34 44.18 -29.99
CA ALA A 169 12.26 44.47 -28.87
C ALA A 169 11.67 44.82 -27.48
N GLN A 170 10.43 44.42 -27.16
CA GLN A 170 9.90 44.49 -25.77
C GLN A 170 10.10 43.18 -24.99
N PRO A 171 10.31 43.22 -23.66
CA PRO A 171 10.42 42.00 -22.83
C PRO A 171 9.20 41.07 -22.92
N ALA A 172 8.04 41.59 -23.33
CA ALA A 172 6.84 40.82 -23.60
C ALA A 172 6.94 39.92 -24.85
N SER A 173 7.66 40.35 -25.91
CA SER A 173 7.82 39.53 -27.12
C SER A 173 8.70 38.31 -26.83
N VAL A 174 9.80 38.49 -26.10
CA VAL A 174 10.68 37.39 -25.66
C VAL A 174 9.93 36.37 -24.78
N ALA A 175 9.02 36.84 -23.92
CA ALA A 175 8.21 35.95 -23.09
C ALA A 175 7.18 35.15 -23.93
N LEU A 176 6.61 35.78 -24.96
CA LEU A 176 5.69 35.13 -25.90
C LEU A 176 6.39 34.11 -26.79
N ASP A 177 7.57 34.43 -27.31
CA ASP A 177 8.39 33.48 -28.08
C ASP A 177 8.76 32.26 -27.23
N ARG A 178 9.20 32.48 -25.98
CA ARG A 178 9.47 31.38 -25.03
C ARG A 178 8.25 30.52 -24.71
N LEU A 179 7.06 31.12 -24.65
CA LEU A 179 5.81 30.39 -24.43
C LEU A 179 5.47 29.53 -25.65
N LEU A 180 5.67 30.05 -26.86
CA LEU A 180 5.42 29.33 -28.12
C LEU A 180 6.43 28.22 -28.36
N ASP A 181 7.70 28.41 -27.97
CA ASP A 181 8.77 27.42 -28.09
C ASP A 181 8.85 26.44 -26.90
N SER A 182 7.88 26.50 -25.98
CA SER A 182 7.89 25.66 -24.78
C SER A 182 7.55 24.20 -25.09
N PRO A 183 8.43 23.23 -24.74
CA PRO A 183 8.11 21.82 -24.88
C PRO A 183 6.86 21.39 -24.08
N ALA A 184 6.55 22.09 -22.98
CA ALA A 184 5.36 21.83 -22.18
C ALA A 184 4.07 22.13 -22.97
N LEU A 185 4.08 23.16 -23.82
CA LEU A 185 2.93 23.48 -24.67
C LEU A 185 2.75 22.41 -25.76
N ASP A 186 3.84 21.99 -26.40
CA ASP A 186 3.83 20.92 -27.40
C ASP A 186 3.31 19.60 -26.81
N HIS A 187 3.75 19.24 -25.60
CA HIS A 187 3.28 18.06 -24.90
C HIS A 187 1.77 18.10 -24.63
N LEU A 188 1.24 19.24 -24.17
CA LEU A 188 -0.19 19.40 -23.88
C LEU A 188 -1.04 19.34 -25.15
N GLN A 189 -0.60 19.97 -26.24
CA GLN A 189 -1.27 19.87 -27.54
C GLN A 189 -1.26 18.45 -28.10
N ARG A 190 -0.11 17.76 -27.97
CA ARG A 190 0.00 16.36 -28.38
C ARG A 190 -0.92 15.48 -27.55
N LEU A 191 -1.03 15.74 -26.26
CA LEU A 191 -1.93 15.02 -25.37
C LEU A 191 -3.39 15.18 -25.80
N ASP A 192 -3.83 16.41 -26.10
CA ASP A 192 -5.18 16.68 -26.62
C ASP A 192 -5.45 15.92 -27.92
N ALA A 193 -4.51 15.97 -28.87
CA ALA A 193 -4.66 15.25 -30.14
C ALA A 193 -4.79 13.72 -29.93
N LEU A 194 -4.00 13.15 -29.02
CA LEU A 194 -4.06 11.73 -28.69
C LEU A 194 -5.40 11.33 -28.05
N THR A 195 -6.13 12.25 -27.41
CA THR A 195 -7.43 11.91 -26.80
C THR A 195 -8.53 11.52 -27.79
N ALA A 196 -8.39 11.86 -29.07
CA ALA A 196 -9.33 11.48 -30.12
C ALA A 196 -9.17 10.02 -30.56
N ASP A 197 -7.97 9.44 -30.35
CA ASP A 197 -7.66 8.07 -30.73
C ASP A 197 -8.54 7.05 -29.97
N SER A 198 -9.02 6.01 -30.66
CA SER A 198 -9.93 5.01 -30.06
C SER A 198 -9.26 4.18 -28.97
N ASP A 199 -7.99 3.83 -29.14
CA ASP A 199 -7.26 3.01 -28.18
C ASP A 199 -6.87 3.82 -26.95
N VAL A 200 -6.53 5.10 -27.13
CA VAL A 200 -6.35 6.03 -26.01
C VAL A 200 -7.65 6.23 -25.23
N ARG A 201 -8.80 6.34 -25.91
CA ARG A 201 -10.11 6.40 -25.23
C ARG A 201 -10.42 5.12 -24.46
N ARG A 202 -10.15 3.94 -25.03
CA ARG A 202 -10.29 2.65 -24.35
C ARG A 202 -9.40 2.57 -23.11
N TYR A 203 -8.12 2.95 -23.25
CA TYR A 203 -7.17 3.01 -22.14
C TYR A 203 -7.65 3.92 -21.01
N ARG A 204 -8.16 5.12 -21.33
CA ARG A 204 -8.70 6.04 -20.34
C ARG A 204 -9.94 5.48 -19.63
N ALA A 205 -10.86 4.86 -20.38
CA ALA A 205 -12.04 4.23 -19.80
C ALA A 205 -11.67 3.11 -18.80
N LEU A 206 -10.66 2.30 -19.12
CA LEU A 206 -10.15 1.27 -18.21
C LEU A 206 -9.50 1.86 -16.95
N TRP A 207 -8.81 2.99 -17.06
CA TRP A 207 -8.29 3.70 -15.89
C TRP A 207 -9.39 4.31 -15.02
N GLU A 208 -10.46 4.80 -15.62
CA GLU A 208 -11.62 5.33 -14.89
C GLU A 208 -12.38 4.25 -14.11
N GLN A 209 -12.26 2.98 -14.51
CA GLN A 209 -12.83 1.84 -13.80
C GLN A 209 -12.00 1.40 -12.58
N GLN A 210 -10.75 1.85 -12.42
CA GLN A 210 -9.85 1.42 -11.33
C GLN A 210 -10.13 2.10 -9.98
N GLY A 211 -11.40 2.38 -9.70
CA GLY A 211 -11.88 3.01 -8.47
C GLY A 211 -12.37 4.43 -8.68
N PRO A 212 -13.06 4.98 -7.67
CA PRO A 212 -13.67 6.30 -7.78
C PRO A 212 -12.60 7.37 -7.96
N ARG A 213 -12.84 8.32 -8.87
CA ARG A 213 -11.91 9.42 -9.15
C ARG A 213 -11.56 10.15 -7.83
N PRO A 214 -10.27 10.45 -7.55
CA PRO A 214 -9.89 11.22 -6.37
C PRO A 214 -10.70 12.52 -6.26
N GLY A 215 -11.30 12.76 -5.09
CA GLY A 215 -12.17 13.93 -4.86
C GLY A 215 -13.63 13.77 -5.31
N SER A 216 -14.02 12.63 -5.88
CA SER A 216 -15.43 12.34 -6.17
C SER A 216 -16.23 12.06 -4.89
N ALA A 217 -17.56 12.25 -4.96
CA ALA A 217 -18.47 11.94 -3.85
C ALA A 217 -18.39 10.46 -3.44
N THR A 218 -18.22 9.54 -4.40
CA THR A 218 -18.05 8.11 -4.15
C THR A 218 -16.73 7.82 -3.43
N ALA A 219 -15.62 8.43 -3.85
CA ALA A 219 -14.32 8.28 -3.15
C ALA A 219 -14.38 8.81 -1.72
N LEU A 220 -15.09 9.92 -1.49
CA LEU A 220 -15.33 10.48 -0.16
C LEU A 220 -16.20 9.54 0.70
N ALA A 221 -17.26 8.97 0.13
CA ALA A 221 -18.16 8.05 0.83
C ALA A 221 -17.46 6.74 1.20
N GLU A 222 -16.76 6.11 0.26
CA GLU A 222 -15.97 4.89 0.51
C GLU A 222 -14.83 5.14 1.49
N GLY A 223 -14.16 6.29 1.39
CA GLY A 223 -13.12 6.71 2.34
C GLY A 223 -13.68 6.91 3.74
N ASN A 224 -14.84 7.56 3.88
CA ASN A 224 -15.51 7.75 5.16
C ASN A 224 -15.97 6.42 5.76
N ALA A 225 -16.55 5.52 4.97
CA ALA A 225 -16.97 4.20 5.44
C ALA A 225 -15.78 3.35 5.90
N SER A 226 -14.68 3.37 5.13
CA SER A 226 -13.44 2.68 5.49
C SER A 226 -12.83 3.22 6.78
N ARG A 227 -12.84 4.55 6.97
CA ARG A 227 -12.38 5.20 8.21
C ARG A 227 -13.23 4.80 9.41
N LEU A 228 -14.56 4.91 9.30
CA LEU A 228 -15.48 4.53 10.39
C LEU A 228 -15.30 3.07 10.80
N ARG A 229 -15.10 2.17 9.83
CA ARG A 229 -14.80 0.76 10.11
C ARG A 229 -13.46 0.61 10.82
N GLY A 230 -12.41 1.30 10.37
CA GLY A 230 -11.11 1.31 11.05
C GLY A 230 -11.20 1.77 12.50
N ASP A 231 -11.86 2.91 12.72
CA ASP A 231 -12.08 3.48 14.07
C ASP A 231 -12.82 2.51 14.99
N ALA A 232 -13.80 1.77 14.46
CA ALA A 232 -14.56 0.76 15.22
C ALA A 232 -13.67 -0.42 15.64
N VAL A 233 -12.85 -0.97 14.74
CA VAL A 233 -11.94 -2.07 15.08
C VAL A 233 -10.88 -1.62 16.09
N GLU A 234 -10.31 -0.41 15.92
CA GLU A 234 -9.37 0.16 16.88
C GLU A 234 -9.99 0.30 18.28
N ALA A 235 -11.25 0.77 18.36
CA ALA A 235 -11.95 0.92 19.62
C ALA A 235 -12.18 -0.43 20.32
N GLN A 236 -12.64 -1.46 19.58
CA GLN A 236 -12.82 -2.81 20.12
C GLN A 236 -11.51 -3.44 20.57
N ALA A 237 -10.43 -3.25 19.80
CA ALA A 237 -9.13 -3.79 20.13
C ALA A 237 -8.55 -3.11 21.40
N LEU A 238 -8.70 -1.79 21.53
CA LEU A 238 -8.34 -1.05 22.73
C LEU A 238 -9.17 -1.50 23.95
N GLN A 239 -10.48 -1.72 23.78
CA GLN A 239 -11.35 -2.21 24.84
C GLN A 239 -10.90 -3.58 25.36
N ALA A 240 -10.57 -4.51 24.45
CA ALA A 240 -10.06 -5.82 24.83
C ALA A 240 -8.72 -5.73 25.56
N LEU A 241 -7.84 -4.82 25.12
CA LEU A 241 -6.55 -4.58 25.78
C LEU A 241 -6.71 -3.96 27.18
N GLN A 242 -7.70 -3.08 27.37
CA GLN A 242 -8.06 -2.53 28.68
C GLN A 242 -8.64 -3.61 29.61
N ALA A 243 -9.46 -4.53 29.09
CA ALA A 243 -9.93 -5.69 29.86
C ALA A 243 -8.76 -6.59 30.30
N LEU A 244 -7.81 -6.84 29.40
CA LEU A 244 -6.59 -7.58 29.71
C LEU A 244 -5.75 -6.90 30.79
N ALA A 245 -5.51 -5.58 30.67
CA ALA A 245 -4.78 -4.82 31.68
C ALA A 245 -5.42 -4.91 33.06
N ARG A 246 -6.76 -4.77 33.14
CA ARG A 246 -7.50 -4.94 34.40
C ARG A 246 -7.32 -6.34 34.97
N ARG A 247 -7.45 -7.38 34.15
CA ARG A 247 -7.27 -8.77 34.58
C ARG A 247 -5.88 -9.03 35.17
N LEU A 248 -4.84 -8.47 34.55
CA LEU A 248 -3.46 -8.59 35.04
C LEU A 248 -3.25 -7.81 36.34
N ASN A 249 -3.81 -6.61 36.45
CA ASN A 249 -3.77 -5.82 37.70
C ASN A 249 -4.48 -6.53 38.85
N ASP A 250 -5.63 -7.14 38.60
CA ASP A 250 -6.38 -7.92 39.59
C ASP A 250 -5.63 -9.18 40.03
N ALA A 251 -4.81 -9.77 39.15
CA ALA A 251 -3.96 -10.91 39.48
C ALA A 251 -2.75 -10.50 40.33
N ASP A 252 -2.11 -9.36 40.00
CA ASP A 252 -0.96 -8.82 40.73
C ASP A 252 -1.34 -8.06 42.01
N GLY A 253 -2.63 -7.75 42.22
CA GLY A 253 -3.10 -6.94 43.34
C GLY A 253 -2.58 -5.49 43.31
N SER A 254 -2.12 -5.02 42.14
CA SER A 254 -1.53 -3.69 41.97
C SER A 254 -1.88 -3.11 40.60
N GLN A 255 -1.97 -1.78 40.50
CA GLN A 255 -2.18 -1.07 39.24
C GLN A 255 -0.84 -0.92 38.49
N ALA A 256 -0.31 -2.05 38.01
CA ALA A 256 0.99 -2.11 37.34
C ALA A 256 0.87 -2.10 35.81
N TYR A 257 -0.26 -2.50 35.24
CA TYR A 257 -0.52 -2.60 33.82
C TYR A 257 -1.42 -1.48 33.30
N GLN A 258 -1.09 -0.96 32.12
CA GLN A 258 -1.83 0.10 31.46
C GLN A 258 -1.94 -0.20 29.96
N ALA A 259 -3.16 -0.13 29.44
CA ALA A 259 -3.39 -0.10 28.00
C ALA A 259 -3.33 1.35 27.49
N VAL A 260 -2.61 1.57 26.39
CA VAL A 260 -2.46 2.86 25.71
C VAL A 260 -2.81 2.72 24.23
N SER A 261 -3.16 3.83 23.58
CA SER A 261 -3.54 3.87 22.16
C SER A 261 -2.70 4.87 21.37
N SER A 262 -2.51 4.61 20.06
CA SER A 262 -1.71 5.43 19.13
C SER A 262 -0.30 5.67 19.68
N MET A 263 0.41 4.58 20.00
CA MET A 263 1.76 4.65 20.54
C MET A 263 2.75 4.96 19.43
N ARG A 264 3.45 6.10 19.51
CA ARG A 264 4.38 6.59 18.48
C ARG A 264 5.83 6.52 18.93
N VAL A 265 6.69 6.01 18.06
CA VAL A 265 8.15 5.96 18.25
C VAL A 265 8.72 7.38 18.33
N PRO A 266 9.52 7.72 19.35
CA PRO A 266 10.12 9.04 19.46
C PRO A 266 11.28 9.24 18.46
N PRO A 267 11.55 10.49 18.04
CA PRO A 267 12.66 10.80 17.13
C PRO A 267 14.05 10.56 17.74
N SER A 268 14.14 10.40 19.06
CA SER A 268 15.39 10.09 19.77
C SER A 268 15.84 8.63 19.62
N MET A 269 15.05 7.76 18.98
CA MET A 269 15.43 6.37 18.75
C MET A 269 16.59 6.25 17.75
N PRO A 270 17.66 5.50 18.07
CA PRO A 270 18.85 5.39 17.24
C PRO A 270 18.62 4.37 16.11
N ALA A 271 17.89 4.75 15.06
CA ALA A 271 17.66 3.85 13.92
C ALA A 271 17.11 4.58 12.70
N ASN A 272 17.33 3.98 11.52
CA ASN A 272 16.65 4.40 10.30
C ASN A 272 15.16 4.00 10.36
N THR A 273 14.26 4.97 10.30
CA THR A 273 12.81 4.78 10.31
C THR A 273 12.23 4.43 8.94
N ASP A 274 13.05 4.40 7.89
CA ASP A 274 12.59 4.24 6.52
C ASP A 274 11.78 2.94 6.33
N ARG A 275 10.54 3.10 5.86
CA ARG A 275 9.55 2.04 5.62
C ARG A 275 9.22 1.17 6.85
N ALA A 276 9.63 1.56 8.05
CA ALA A 276 9.32 0.87 9.30
C ALA A 276 7.93 1.27 9.83
N LYS A 277 7.36 0.44 10.71
CA LYS A 277 6.21 0.84 11.51
C LYS A 277 6.70 1.71 12.66
N THR A 278 6.18 2.93 12.76
CA THR A 278 6.55 3.92 13.79
C THR A 278 5.38 4.33 14.68
N GLU A 279 4.21 3.73 14.45
CA GLU A 279 2.99 3.93 15.23
C GLU A 279 2.23 2.61 15.32
N TRP A 280 1.75 2.28 16.52
CA TRP A 280 0.89 1.13 16.81
C TRP A 280 -0.44 1.60 17.37
N ASP A 281 -1.52 0.92 16.99
CA ASP A 281 -2.89 1.31 17.34
C ASP A 281 -3.11 1.22 18.85
N ALA A 282 -2.57 0.17 19.49
CA ALA A 282 -2.57 0.05 20.94
C ALA A 282 -1.34 -0.72 21.48
N ALA A 283 -1.04 -0.53 22.76
CA ALA A 283 0.01 -1.25 23.47
C ALA A 283 -0.36 -1.50 24.93
N LEU A 284 0.08 -2.65 25.46
CA LEU A 284 0.02 -2.98 26.88
C LEU A 284 1.38 -2.70 27.50
N LEU A 285 1.39 -1.82 28.50
CA LEU A 285 2.57 -1.42 29.23
C LEU A 285 2.51 -1.94 30.67
N ARG A 286 3.66 -2.25 31.24
CA ARG A 286 3.82 -2.60 32.66
C ARG A 286 4.79 -1.65 33.34
N ARG A 287 4.42 -1.10 34.49
CA ARG A 287 5.29 -0.25 35.29
C ARG A 287 6.44 -1.08 35.85
N ALA A 288 7.68 -0.65 35.61
CA ALA A 288 8.85 -1.27 36.19
C ALA A 288 8.88 -1.02 37.71
N ALA A 289 9.29 -2.02 38.48
CA ALA A 289 9.53 -1.83 39.91
C ALA A 289 10.75 -0.93 40.08
N GLY A 290 10.59 0.20 40.76
CA GLY A 290 11.68 1.14 41.04
C GLY A 290 11.47 1.84 42.37
N ASP A 291 12.50 1.84 43.21
CA ASP A 291 12.52 2.58 44.48
C ASP A 291 12.76 4.08 44.18
N GLY A 292 11.68 4.86 44.12
CA GLY A 292 11.74 6.34 44.15
C GLY A 292 12.13 7.06 42.86
N ALA A 293 12.38 6.36 41.75
CA ALA A 293 12.58 6.96 40.43
C ALA A 293 11.24 7.31 39.74
N PRO A 294 11.20 8.24 38.75
CA PRO A 294 10.02 8.43 37.92
C PRO A 294 9.61 7.11 37.26
N PRO A 295 8.29 6.84 37.10
CA PRO A 295 7.82 5.54 36.66
C PRO A 295 8.24 5.24 35.22
N ALA A 296 9.18 4.31 35.05
CA ALA A 296 9.56 3.75 33.77
C ALA A 296 8.68 2.52 33.44
N TRP A 297 8.50 2.24 32.16
CA TRP A 297 7.55 1.23 31.68
C TRP A 297 8.23 0.21 30.75
N ASP A 298 7.74 -1.03 30.83
CA ASP A 298 8.06 -2.12 29.93
C ASP A 298 6.93 -2.32 28.92
N LEU A 299 7.28 -2.55 27.67
CA LEU A 299 6.34 -2.96 26.65
C LEU A 299 6.07 -4.46 26.77
N CYS A 300 4.81 -4.84 26.99
CA CYS A 300 4.40 -6.23 27.11
C CYS A 300 3.76 -6.78 25.84
N LEU A 301 2.90 -5.98 25.18
CA LEU A 301 2.18 -6.40 23.99
C LEU A 301 1.95 -5.19 23.07
N LEU A 302 2.22 -5.37 21.79
CA LEU A 302 1.85 -4.46 20.71
C LEU A 302 0.60 -4.99 20.02
N LEU A 303 -0.34 -4.11 19.76
CA LEU A 303 -1.58 -4.44 19.10
C LEU A 303 -1.76 -3.61 17.84
N GLU A 304 -2.22 -4.26 16.78
CA GLU A 304 -2.58 -3.62 15.52
C GLU A 304 -3.98 -4.05 15.08
N ALA A 305 -4.86 -3.08 14.86
CA ALA A 305 -6.22 -3.29 14.39
C ALA A 305 -6.26 -3.29 12.86
N LYS A 306 -6.96 -4.26 12.27
CA LYS A 306 -7.18 -4.35 10.82
C LYS A 306 -8.66 -4.52 10.53
N ALA A 307 -9.21 -3.65 9.68
CA ALA A 307 -10.59 -3.74 9.20
C ALA A 307 -10.85 -4.98 8.31
N SER A 308 -9.79 -5.62 7.81
CA SER A 308 -9.83 -6.88 7.05
C SER A 308 -8.63 -7.74 7.39
N ALA A 309 -8.86 -9.05 7.47
CA ALA A 309 -7.84 -10.04 7.75
C ALA A 309 -6.76 -10.14 6.65
N ASP A 310 -7.10 -9.82 5.41
CA ASP A 310 -6.15 -9.82 4.28
C ASP A 310 -5.09 -8.72 4.39
N ALA A 311 -5.38 -7.65 5.12
CA ALA A 311 -4.45 -6.53 5.28
C ALA A 311 -3.24 -6.88 6.17
N ALA A 312 -3.36 -7.89 7.04
CA ALA A 312 -2.31 -8.26 7.99
C ALA A 312 -1.01 -8.65 7.26
N ALA A 313 -1.09 -9.50 6.22
CA ALA A 313 0.08 -9.97 5.49
C ALA A 313 0.83 -8.85 4.75
N THR A 314 0.12 -7.82 4.29
CA THR A 314 0.72 -6.67 3.60
C THR A 314 1.44 -5.73 4.58
N ASP A 315 0.92 -5.59 5.80
CA ASP A 315 1.51 -4.76 6.84
C ASP A 315 2.67 -5.46 7.59
N PHE A 316 2.66 -6.79 7.62
CA PHE A 316 3.60 -7.59 8.41
C PHE A 316 5.10 -7.27 8.17
N PRO A 317 5.60 -7.11 6.93
CA PRO A 317 6.99 -6.72 6.71
C PRO A 317 7.35 -5.34 7.27
N ARG A 318 6.39 -4.41 7.31
CA ARG A 318 6.56 -3.09 7.94
C ARG A 318 6.56 -3.21 9.46
N LEU A 319 5.71 -4.07 10.02
CA LEU A 319 5.71 -4.40 11.45
C LEU A 319 7.05 -5.00 11.89
N LEU A 320 7.59 -6.00 11.19
CA LEU A 320 8.89 -6.60 11.51
C LEU A 320 10.03 -5.57 11.50
N ARG A 321 10.03 -4.66 10.51
CA ARG A 321 11.00 -3.54 10.49
C ARG A 321 10.83 -2.60 11.68
N GLY A 322 9.59 -2.34 12.12
CA GLY A 322 9.30 -1.58 13.33
C GLY A 322 9.82 -2.26 14.59
N LEU A 323 9.68 -3.58 14.72
CA LEU A 323 10.25 -4.34 15.85
C LEU A 323 11.78 -4.30 15.84
N ARG A 324 12.41 -4.55 14.70
CA ARG A 324 13.88 -4.43 14.53
C ARG A 324 14.39 -3.03 14.86
N LEU A 325 13.58 -2.00 14.62
CA LEU A 325 13.87 -0.63 15.03
C LEU A 325 13.85 -0.50 16.56
N LEU A 326 12.81 -1.03 17.22
CA LEU A 326 12.73 -1.00 18.69
C LEU A 326 13.89 -1.75 19.36
N THR A 327 14.35 -2.86 18.76
CA THR A 327 15.46 -3.64 19.32
C THR A 327 16.81 -2.94 19.28
N GLN A 328 16.94 -1.81 18.56
CA GLN A 328 18.16 -1.00 18.51
C GLN A 328 18.28 -0.01 19.68
N ALA A 329 17.29 0.06 20.58
CA ALA A 329 17.32 0.92 21.76
C ALA A 329 18.57 0.73 22.62
N ASP A 330 19.10 1.84 23.16
CA ASP A 330 20.14 1.79 24.18
C ASP A 330 19.54 1.28 25.50
N PRO A 331 20.03 0.16 26.07
CA PRO A 331 19.48 -0.41 27.30
C PRO A 331 19.53 0.54 28.52
N ARG A 332 20.35 1.59 28.48
CA ARG A 332 20.49 2.57 29.57
C ARG A 332 19.64 3.83 29.40
N THR A 333 18.88 3.92 28.31
CA THR A 333 18.07 5.10 27.98
C THR A 333 16.58 4.78 28.09
N ASP A 334 15.83 5.68 28.72
CA ASP A 334 14.37 5.66 28.69
C ASP A 334 13.86 6.56 27.56
N TYR A 335 13.01 6.01 26.70
CA TYR A 335 12.50 6.68 25.50
C TYR A 335 11.05 7.13 25.74
N ALA A 336 10.76 8.42 25.55
CA ALA A 336 9.43 8.98 25.79
C ALA A 336 8.50 8.76 24.59
N PHE A 337 7.72 7.67 24.61
CA PHE A 337 6.72 7.39 23.59
C PHE A 337 5.50 8.27 23.78
N SER A 338 4.96 8.81 22.67
CA SER A 338 3.72 9.60 22.69
C SER A 338 2.52 8.69 22.44
N THR A 339 1.45 8.88 23.22
CA THR A 339 0.17 8.14 23.13
C THR A 339 -0.99 9.12 23.27
N ARG A 340 -2.24 8.69 23.01
CA ARG A 340 -3.42 9.52 23.33
C ARG A 340 -3.57 9.79 24.83
N GLN A 341 -3.04 8.91 25.68
CA GLN A 341 -3.12 9.00 27.15
C GLN A 341 -1.97 9.81 27.76
N GLY A 342 -1.03 10.32 26.94
CA GLY A 342 0.12 11.08 27.39
C GLY A 342 1.45 10.47 26.95
N ARG A 343 2.53 10.86 27.62
CA ARG A 343 3.88 10.37 27.33
C ARG A 343 4.30 9.30 28.34
N TYR A 344 4.79 8.18 27.82
CA TYR A 344 5.24 7.05 28.62
C TYR A 344 6.74 6.79 28.36
N PRO A 345 7.61 6.92 29.37
CA PRO A 345 9.02 6.56 29.24
C PRO A 345 9.16 5.04 29.24
N LEU A 346 9.50 4.46 28.08
CA LEU A 346 9.78 3.03 27.91
C LEU A 346 11.25 2.74 28.12
N ARG A 347 11.57 1.72 28.92
CA ARG A 347 12.95 1.31 29.18
C ARG A 347 13.58 0.74 27.91
N GLY A 348 14.71 1.29 27.50
CA GLY A 348 15.46 0.77 26.35
C GLY A 348 15.87 -0.68 26.53
N ALA A 349 16.13 -1.14 27.76
CA ALA A 349 16.43 -2.54 28.04
C ALA A 349 15.26 -3.48 27.70
N ALA A 350 14.02 -3.05 27.95
CA ALA A 350 12.82 -3.82 27.61
C ALA A 350 12.57 -3.81 26.08
N LEU A 351 12.77 -2.67 25.42
CA LEU A 351 12.66 -2.57 23.96
C LEU A 351 13.70 -3.43 23.24
N ARG A 352 14.94 -3.47 23.73
CA ARG A 352 16.02 -4.31 23.20
C ARG A 352 15.76 -5.81 23.35
N ALA A 353 14.97 -6.20 24.34
CA ALA A 353 14.63 -7.59 24.63
C ALA A 353 13.43 -8.11 23.81
N LEU A 354 12.77 -7.27 22.99
CA LEU A 354 11.64 -7.69 22.17
C LEU A 354 12.09 -8.74 21.13
N PRO A 355 11.26 -9.75 20.84
CA PRO A 355 11.50 -10.63 19.71
C PRO A 355 11.39 -9.82 18.41
N ALA A 356 12.46 -9.79 17.63
CA ALA A 356 12.48 -9.12 16.33
C ALA A 356 12.04 -10.04 15.18
N GLU A 357 12.12 -11.36 15.37
CA GLU A 357 11.84 -12.39 14.36
C GLU A 357 11.39 -13.70 15.02
N GLY A 358 10.70 -14.56 14.26
CA GLY A 358 10.47 -15.96 14.63
C GLY A 358 9.19 -16.24 15.45
N PRO A 359 9.06 -17.45 16.01
CA PRO A 359 7.82 -17.95 16.61
C PRO A 359 7.42 -17.25 17.92
N GLN A 360 8.31 -16.46 18.52
CA GLN A 360 8.04 -15.75 19.78
C GLN A 360 7.20 -14.48 19.59
N LEU A 361 6.96 -14.05 18.35
CA LEU A 361 6.17 -12.85 18.06
C LEU A 361 4.74 -12.91 18.62
N ASP A 362 4.16 -14.10 18.78
CA ASP A 362 2.81 -14.31 19.30
C ASP A 362 2.64 -13.93 20.79
N THR A 363 3.75 -13.76 21.51
CA THR A 363 3.78 -13.28 22.90
C THR A 363 3.89 -11.76 23.01
N THR A 364 4.28 -11.07 21.94
CA THR A 364 4.57 -9.62 21.96
C THR A 364 3.78 -8.82 20.93
N VAL A 365 3.17 -9.46 19.94
CA VAL A 365 2.39 -8.83 18.88
C VAL A 365 1.05 -9.53 18.72
N LEU A 366 -0.01 -8.73 18.58
CA LEU A 366 -1.35 -9.21 18.26
C LEU A 366 -1.98 -8.36 17.16
N TYR A 367 -2.40 -9.00 16.07
CA TYR A 367 -3.33 -8.40 15.13
C TYR A 367 -4.77 -8.65 15.59
N VAL A 368 -5.62 -7.63 15.51
CA VAL A 368 -7.04 -7.73 15.85
C VAL A 368 -7.90 -7.38 14.65
N CYS A 369 -8.92 -8.19 14.37
CA CYS A 369 -9.92 -7.93 13.35
C CYS A 369 -11.29 -8.40 13.84
N ASP A 370 -12.32 -7.64 13.53
CA ASP A 370 -13.72 -7.94 13.83
C ASP A 370 -14.46 -8.60 12.65
N GLY A 371 -13.77 -8.80 11.52
CA GLY A 371 -14.32 -9.42 10.33
C GLY A 371 -14.50 -10.93 10.49
N PRO A 372 -15.40 -11.56 9.72
CA PRO A 372 -15.53 -13.02 9.73
C PRO A 372 -14.24 -13.70 9.26
N ALA A 373 -14.02 -14.93 9.73
CA ALA A 373 -12.95 -15.78 9.21
C ALA A 373 -13.39 -16.42 7.89
N ASP A 374 -12.55 -16.32 6.86
CA ASP A 374 -12.79 -16.96 5.57
C ASP A 374 -12.56 -18.47 5.65
N ALA A 375 -13.38 -19.26 4.93
CA ALA A 375 -13.16 -20.70 4.82
C ALA A 375 -11.83 -21.03 4.11
N ILE A 376 -11.48 -20.25 3.08
CA ILE A 376 -10.18 -20.28 2.41
C ILE A 376 -9.73 -18.82 2.23
N PRO A 377 -8.63 -18.38 2.87
CA PRO A 377 -8.15 -17.01 2.72
C PRO A 377 -7.59 -16.78 1.31
N ARG A 378 -7.53 -15.51 0.90
CA ARG A 378 -6.88 -15.13 -0.36
C ARG A 378 -5.37 -15.40 -0.28
N LEU A 379 -4.91 -16.43 -0.98
CA LEU A 379 -3.51 -16.87 -0.91
C LEU A 379 -2.56 -16.02 -1.75
N LEU A 380 -3.01 -15.59 -2.94
CA LEU A 380 -2.25 -14.71 -3.81
C LEU A 380 -2.64 -13.26 -3.54
N SER A 381 -1.72 -12.48 -2.97
CA SER A 381 -1.99 -11.06 -2.69
C SER A 381 -2.25 -10.27 -3.99
N ALA A 382 -3.01 -9.18 -3.91
CA ALA A 382 -3.24 -8.33 -5.08
C ALA A 382 -1.94 -7.75 -5.67
N ALA A 383 -0.97 -7.43 -4.80
CA ALA A 383 0.36 -6.96 -5.21
C ALA A 383 1.15 -8.06 -5.93
N SER A 384 1.21 -9.27 -5.37
CA SER A 384 1.89 -10.41 -5.98
C SER A 384 1.25 -10.81 -7.31
N ARG A 385 -0.09 -10.83 -7.37
CA ARG A 385 -0.86 -11.02 -8.60
C ARG A 385 -0.48 -9.98 -9.65
N MET A 386 -0.52 -8.70 -9.31
CA MET A 386 -0.19 -7.63 -10.26
C MET A 386 1.28 -7.66 -10.69
N GLN A 387 2.21 -8.03 -9.80
CA GLN A 387 3.62 -8.23 -10.16
C GLN A 387 3.81 -9.35 -11.18
N LEU A 388 3.13 -10.49 -11.00
CA LEU A 388 3.14 -11.62 -11.95
C LEU A 388 2.52 -11.23 -13.30
N LEU A 389 1.38 -10.54 -13.28
CA LEU A 389 0.69 -10.08 -14.49
C LEU A 389 1.50 -9.01 -15.25
N SER A 390 2.11 -8.06 -14.55
CA SER A 390 2.87 -6.95 -15.15
C SER A 390 4.30 -7.32 -15.56
N ALA A 391 4.75 -8.56 -15.30
CA ALA A 391 6.05 -9.02 -15.76
C ALA A 391 6.14 -8.94 -17.29
N PRO A 392 7.27 -8.50 -17.88
CA PRO A 392 7.40 -8.36 -19.33
C PRO A 392 7.00 -9.63 -20.12
N PRO A 393 7.43 -10.86 -19.74
CA PRO A 393 7.03 -12.07 -20.45
C PRO A 393 5.51 -12.35 -20.36
N SER A 394 4.87 -11.96 -19.25
CA SER A 394 3.41 -12.07 -19.09
C SER A 394 2.67 -11.11 -20.03
N LEU A 395 3.18 -9.88 -20.20
CA LEU A 395 2.63 -8.90 -21.12
C LEU A 395 2.83 -9.30 -22.59
N GLU A 396 3.98 -9.90 -22.92
CA GLU A 396 4.27 -10.47 -24.24
C GLU A 396 3.30 -11.62 -24.56
N TYR A 397 3.12 -12.56 -23.61
CA TYR A 397 2.15 -13.65 -23.73
C TYR A 397 0.73 -13.14 -23.96
N ALA A 398 0.28 -12.20 -23.12
CA ALA A 398 -1.03 -11.56 -23.28
C ALA A 398 -1.15 -10.82 -24.62
N GLY A 399 -0.04 -10.26 -25.10
CA GLY A 399 0.04 -9.59 -26.40
C GLY A 399 -0.16 -10.52 -27.58
N LEU A 400 0.34 -11.76 -27.51
CA LEU A 400 0.09 -12.81 -28.50
C LEU A 400 -1.38 -13.25 -28.48
N LEU A 401 -1.94 -13.52 -27.29
CA LEU A 401 -3.35 -13.90 -27.13
C LEU A 401 -4.30 -12.84 -27.70
N ALA A 402 -4.00 -11.57 -27.45
CA ALA A 402 -4.81 -10.46 -27.95
C ALA A 402 -4.60 -10.15 -29.45
N GLN A 403 -3.76 -10.91 -30.14
CA GLN A 403 -3.68 -10.97 -31.61
C GLN A 403 -4.43 -12.18 -32.19
N GLY A 404 -5.08 -12.98 -31.33
CA GLY A 404 -5.73 -14.22 -31.72
C GLY A 404 -4.75 -15.37 -31.96
N LEU A 405 -3.48 -15.23 -31.55
CA LEU A 405 -2.49 -16.28 -31.65
C LEU A 405 -2.63 -17.24 -30.47
N ASP A 406 -2.55 -18.54 -30.75
CA ASP A 406 -2.49 -19.57 -29.71
C ASP A 406 -1.08 -19.59 -29.12
N ALA A 407 -0.96 -19.18 -27.86
CA ALA A 407 0.31 -19.09 -27.16
C ALA A 407 0.39 -20.22 -26.11
N ALA A 408 1.37 -21.10 -26.30
CA ALA A 408 1.64 -22.21 -25.41
C ALA A 408 2.11 -21.70 -24.03
N PRO A 409 1.62 -22.25 -22.90
CA PRO A 409 2.01 -21.81 -21.55
C PRO A 409 3.52 -21.80 -21.30
N GLU A 410 4.28 -22.62 -22.02
CA GLU A 410 5.74 -22.72 -21.95
C GLU A 410 6.44 -21.39 -22.28
N THR A 411 5.81 -20.48 -23.04
CA THR A 411 6.39 -19.15 -23.29
C THR A 411 6.51 -18.30 -22.02
N LEU A 412 5.78 -18.66 -20.95
CA LEU A 412 5.86 -18.00 -19.63
C LEU A 412 7.03 -18.50 -18.78
N GLU A 413 7.86 -19.42 -19.29
CA GLU A 413 9.06 -19.93 -18.64
C GLU A 413 9.95 -18.84 -18.03
N PRO A 414 10.19 -17.69 -18.69
CA PRO A 414 11.06 -16.67 -18.12
C PRO A 414 10.52 -16.10 -16.79
N VAL A 415 9.19 -16.07 -16.59
CA VAL A 415 8.60 -15.63 -15.31
C VAL A 415 8.95 -16.62 -14.20
N TRP A 416 8.88 -17.92 -14.49
CA TRP A 416 9.27 -18.98 -13.56
C TRP A 416 10.74 -18.86 -13.17
N GLN A 417 11.64 -18.68 -14.13
CA GLN A 417 13.07 -18.51 -13.86
C GLN A 417 13.35 -17.28 -13.00
N GLN A 418 12.71 -16.15 -13.32
CA GLN A 418 12.85 -14.93 -12.52
C GLN A 418 12.33 -15.10 -11.09
N LEU A 419 11.20 -15.80 -10.91
CA LEU A 419 10.64 -16.09 -9.59
C LEU A 419 11.62 -16.83 -8.68
N LEU A 420 12.35 -17.81 -9.23
CA LEU A 420 13.28 -18.63 -8.45
C LEU A 420 14.65 -17.97 -8.22
N GLN A 421 15.11 -17.13 -9.16
CA GLN A 421 16.51 -16.68 -9.19
C GLN A 421 16.70 -15.21 -8.79
N SER A 422 15.68 -14.36 -8.92
CA SER A 422 15.84 -12.92 -8.73
C SER A 422 15.29 -12.42 -7.40
N ALA A 423 16.11 -11.66 -6.68
CA ALA A 423 15.76 -11.09 -5.38
C ALA A 423 14.52 -10.19 -5.42
N GLN A 424 14.19 -9.58 -6.56
CA GLN A 424 12.99 -8.75 -6.72
C GLN A 424 11.68 -9.55 -6.57
N TRP A 425 11.74 -10.86 -6.75
CA TRP A 425 10.60 -11.78 -6.62
C TRP A 425 10.51 -12.45 -5.25
N ALA A 426 11.46 -12.17 -4.34
CA ALA A 426 11.48 -12.76 -3.00
C ALA A 426 10.16 -12.52 -2.25
N GLY A 427 9.52 -11.36 -2.40
CA GLY A 427 8.22 -11.08 -1.79
C GLY A 427 7.07 -11.94 -2.34
N VAL A 428 7.11 -12.29 -3.64
CA VAL A 428 6.13 -13.20 -4.25
C VAL A 428 6.39 -14.63 -3.81
N LEU A 429 7.65 -15.06 -3.79
CA LEU A 429 8.06 -16.40 -3.36
C LEU A 429 7.74 -16.63 -1.88
N GLN A 430 7.92 -15.64 -1.02
CA GLN A 430 7.68 -15.71 0.43
C GLN A 430 6.26 -15.30 0.84
N GLN A 431 5.34 -15.12 -0.11
CA GLN A 431 4.00 -14.59 0.21
C GLN A 431 3.20 -15.49 1.16
N TYR A 432 3.30 -16.80 1.00
CA TYR A 432 2.48 -17.76 1.74
C TYR A 432 2.97 -17.93 3.18
N PRO A 433 4.28 -18.09 3.45
CA PRO A 433 4.82 -18.03 4.81
C PRO A 433 4.52 -16.71 5.50
N THR A 434 4.65 -15.59 4.78
CA THR A 434 4.32 -14.25 5.29
C THR A 434 2.85 -14.16 5.71
N LEU A 435 1.94 -14.68 4.87
CA LEU A 435 0.51 -14.74 5.19
C LEU A 435 0.24 -15.62 6.41
N CYS A 436 0.87 -16.80 6.49
CA CYS A 436 0.71 -17.70 7.64
C CYS A 436 1.15 -17.03 8.94
N GLN A 437 2.35 -16.45 8.97
CA GLN A 437 2.88 -15.76 10.15
C GLN A 437 1.99 -14.59 10.58
N ALA A 438 1.55 -13.76 9.63
CA ALA A 438 0.66 -12.63 9.95
C ALA A 438 -0.69 -13.09 10.52
N ARG A 439 -1.28 -14.14 9.93
CA ARG A 439 -2.58 -14.70 10.35
C ARG A 439 -2.49 -15.51 11.65
N GLU A 440 -1.32 -16.05 12.00
CA GLU A 440 -1.07 -16.72 13.29
C GLU A 440 -1.12 -15.75 14.49
N LEU A 441 -0.71 -14.50 14.26
CA LEU A 441 -0.74 -13.42 15.24
C LEU A 441 -2.14 -12.81 15.40
N MET A 442 -3.12 -13.28 14.64
CA MET A 442 -4.39 -12.61 14.50
C MET A 442 -5.50 -13.22 15.36
N ALA A 443 -6.25 -12.37 16.05
CA ALA A 443 -7.35 -12.76 16.92
C ALA A 443 -8.61 -11.92 16.67
N HIS A 444 -9.77 -12.50 16.96
CA HIS A 444 -11.02 -11.74 17.01
C HIS A 444 -11.17 -11.10 18.40
N PRO A 445 -11.70 -9.86 18.53
CA PRO A 445 -11.95 -9.23 19.83
C PRO A 445 -12.70 -10.15 20.81
N ASP A 446 -13.79 -10.77 20.35
CA ASP A 446 -14.59 -11.69 21.18
C ASP A 446 -13.82 -12.92 21.67
N ASP A 447 -12.93 -13.49 20.84
CA ASP A 447 -12.09 -14.63 21.26
C ASP A 447 -11.10 -14.21 22.34
N LEU A 448 -10.53 -13.00 22.19
CA LEU A 448 -9.63 -12.43 23.19
C LEU A 448 -10.37 -12.16 24.50
N MET A 449 -11.58 -11.60 24.43
CA MET A 449 -12.43 -11.37 25.61
C MET A 449 -12.80 -12.67 26.32
N ALA A 450 -13.25 -13.69 25.59
CA ALA A 450 -13.54 -15.01 26.16
C ALA A 450 -12.30 -15.64 26.81
N ALA A 451 -11.12 -15.45 26.20
CA ALA A 451 -9.86 -15.91 26.76
C ALA A 451 -9.40 -15.12 27.98
N ILE A 452 -9.77 -13.85 28.14
CA ILE A 452 -9.53 -13.07 29.36
C ILE A 452 -10.45 -13.57 30.48
N GLU A 453 -11.73 -13.79 30.19
CA GLU A 453 -12.75 -14.16 31.18
C GLU A 453 -12.54 -15.56 31.76
N GLY A 454 -12.28 -16.55 30.91
CA GLY A 454 -12.15 -17.93 31.41
C GLY A 454 -10.82 -18.21 32.13
N ALA A 455 -9.85 -17.28 32.14
CA ALA A 455 -8.49 -17.59 32.56
C ALA A 455 -8.44 -17.57 34.08
N THR A 456 -8.44 -18.75 34.71
CA THR A 456 -8.32 -18.88 36.17
C THR A 456 -6.89 -18.58 36.62
N ARG A 457 -6.74 -18.05 37.84
CA ARG A 457 -5.44 -17.71 38.45
C ARG A 457 -4.51 -18.91 38.57
#